data_AF-A0A349W1D2-F1
#
_entry.id   AF-A0A349W1D2-F1
#
_cell.length_a   1.000
_cell.length_b   1.000
_cell.length_c   1.000
_cell.angle_alpha   90.00
_cell.angle_beta   90.00
_cell.angle_gamma   90.00
#
_symmetry.space_group_name_H-M   'P 1'
#
loop_
_entity.id
_entity.type
_entity.pdbx_description
1 polymer ?
#
loop_
_entity_poly.entity_id
_entity_poly.type
_entity_poly.pdbx_seq_one_letter_code
_entity_poly.pdbx_strand_id
1 'polypeptide(L)' 'QKANLESERSFYLKENAAIIKTINDIRSNPQEVQRIAREKYKMKKDNEDIYVITKVAPKENH' A
#
# COMPACT_ATOMS: atom_id res chain seq x y z
N GLN A 1 -11.36 -14.59 25.18
CA GLN A 1 -10.21 -13.77 25.60
C GLN A 1 -8.88 -14.32 25.07
N LYS A 2 -8.45 -15.55 25.36
CA LYS A 2 -7.19 -16.12 24.84
C LYS A 2 -7.11 -16.19 23.29
N ALA A 3 -8.18 -16.61 22.63
CA ALA A 3 -8.25 -16.66 21.16
C ALA A 3 -8.11 -15.28 20.49
N ASN A 4 -8.59 -14.21 21.15
CA ASN A 4 -8.45 -12.84 20.64
C ASN A 4 -6.99 -12.39 20.73
N LEU A 5 -6.31 -12.68 21.84
CA LEU A 5 -4.90 -12.36 22.02
C LEU A 5 -4.00 -13.14 21.03
N GLU A 6 -4.32 -14.41 20.75
CA GLU A 6 -3.59 -15.19 19.75
C GLU A 6 -3.83 -14.67 18.33
N SER A 7 -5.05 -14.23 18.01
CA SER A 7 -5.39 -13.60 16.74
C SER A 7 -4.69 -12.26 16.56
N GLU A 8 -4.73 -11.38 17.57
CA GLU A 8 -4.01 -10.11 17.58
C GLU A 8 -2.50 -10.33 17.44
N ARG A 9 -1.93 -11.29 18.18
CA ARG A 9 -0.52 -11.65 18.05
C ARG A 9 -0.17 -12.08 16.63
N SER A 10 -0.97 -12.97 16.05
CA SER A 10 -0.75 -13.45 14.67
C SER A 10 -0.85 -12.31 13.65
N PHE A 11 -1.83 -11.42 13.83
CA PHE A 11 -1.99 -10.22 13.01
C PHE A 11 -0.75 -9.33 13.06
N TYR A 12 -0.27 -8.94 14.24
CA TYR A 12 0.89 -8.07 14.36
C TYR A 12 2.19 -8.74 13.89
N LEU A 13 2.34 -10.05 14.07
CA LEU A 13 3.50 -10.79 13.51
C LEU A 13 3.51 -10.73 11.98
N LYS A 14 2.34 -10.88 11.35
CA LYS A 14 2.18 -10.79 9.91
C LYS A 14 2.48 -9.37 9.39
N GLU A 15 1.95 -8.35 10.06
CA GLU A 15 2.21 -6.95 9.71
C GLU A 15 3.70 -6.61 9.84
N ASN A 16 4.35 -7.03 10.94
CA ASN A 16 5.78 -6.84 11.14
C ASN A 16 6.61 -7.52 10.04
N ALA A 17 6.29 -8.77 9.69
CA ALA A 17 6.99 -9.46 8.61
C ALA A 17 6.85 -8.73 7.26
N ALA A 18 5.66 -8.20 6.96
CA ALA A 18 5.41 -7.43 5.74
C ALA A 18 6.20 -6.11 5.72
N ILE A 19 6.27 -5.40 6.86
CA ILE A 19 7.03 -4.16 7.00
C ILE A 19 8.53 -4.44 6.86
N ILE A 20 9.07 -5.45 7.53
CA ILE A 20 10.48 -5.83 7.45
C ILE A 20 10.86 -6.17 6.01
N LYS A 21 10.02 -6.95 5.30
CA LYS A 21 10.24 -7.25 3.88
C LYS A 21 10.27 -5.97 3.05
N THR A 22 9.30 -5.08 3.24
CA THR A 22 9.23 -3.78 2.54
C THR A 22 10.50 -2.95 2.76
N ILE A 23 11.02 -2.90 4.00
CA ILE A 23 12.25 -2.19 4.34
C ILE A 23 13.47 -2.81 3.64
N ASN A 24 13.57 -4.14 3.60
CA ASN A 24 14.67 -4.83 2.93
C ASN A 24 14.63 -4.62 1.41
N ASP A 25 13.45 -4.66 0.81
CA ASP A 25 13.24 -4.39 -0.62
C ASP A 25 13.68 -2.95 -0.96
N ILE A 26 13.29 -1.97 -0.13
CA ILE A 26 13.72 -0.55 -0.23
C ILE A 26 15.24 -0.40 -0.11
N ARG A 27 15.88 -1.07 0.85
CA ARG A 27 17.32 -0.97 1.12
C ARG A 27 18.17 -1.61 0.02
N SER A 28 17.68 -2.68 -0.59
CA SER A 28 18.40 -3.43 -1.63
C SER A 28 18.26 -2.80 -3.02
N ASN A 29 17.18 -2.08 -3.30
CA ASN A 29 16.99 -1.39 -4.57
C ASN A 29 16.27 -0.03 -4.41
N PRO A 30 16.94 1.11 -4.64
CA PRO A 30 16.33 2.44 -4.63
C PRO A 30 15.13 2.61 -5.57
N GLN A 31 15.05 1.84 -6.67
CA GLN A 31 13.91 1.89 -7.60
C GLN A 31 12.63 1.31 -6.98
N GLU A 32 12.74 0.37 -6.04
CA GLU A 32 11.60 -0.20 -5.32
C GLU A 32 10.93 0.83 -4.40
N VAL A 33 11.69 1.80 -3.89
CA VAL A 33 11.16 2.89 -3.07
C VAL A 33 10.10 3.67 -3.83
N GLN A 34 10.40 4.04 -5.08
CA GLN A 34 9.49 4.80 -5.91
C GLN A 34 8.24 3.99 -6.23
N ARG A 35 8.38 2.69 -6.52
CA ARG A 35 7.25 1.79 -6.78
C ARG A 35 6.32 1.69 -5.57
N ILE A 36 6.87 1.45 -4.38
CA ILE A 36 6.11 1.34 -3.12
C ILE A 36 5.41 2.66 -2.77
N ALA A 37 6.12 3.79 -2.90
CA ALA A 37 5.54 5.12 -2.65
C ALA A 37 4.34 5.41 -3.56
N ARG A 38 4.43 5.04 -4.85
CA ARG A 38 3.34 5.22 -5.82
C ARG A 38 2.18 4.26 -5.58
N GLU A 39 2.44 2.97 -5.37
CA GLU A 39 1.39 1.96 -5.27
C GLU A 39 0.66 1.97 -3.92
N LYS A 40 1.41 1.98 -2.80
CA LYS A 40 0.80 1.87 -1.46
C LYS A 40 0.28 3.20 -0.95
N TYR A 41 1.03 4.27 -1.21
CA TYR A 41 0.78 5.57 -0.59
C TYR A 41 0.25 6.61 -1.58
N LYS A 42 0.12 6.27 -2.88
CA LYS A 42 -0.35 7.17 -3.94
C LYS A 42 0.45 8.49 -3.98
N MET A 43 1.74 8.42 -3.67
CA MET A 43 2.61 9.59 -3.65
C MET A 43 2.97 10.03 -5.08
N LYS A 44 3.11 11.34 -5.27
CA LYS A 44 3.55 11.98 -6.51
C LYS A 44 4.74 12.87 -6.26
N LYS A 45 5.52 13.17 -7.31
CA LYS A 45 6.48 14.28 -7.26
C LYS A 45 5.73 15.60 -7.40
N ASP A 46 6.30 16.69 -6.88
CA ASP A 46 5.65 18.00 -6.91
C ASP A 46 5.34 18.48 -8.34
N ASN A 47 6.23 18.16 -9.28
CA ASN A 47 6.12 18.55 -10.69
C ASN A 47 5.46 17.47 -11.57
N GLU A 48 4.59 16.63 -10.99
CA GLU A 48 3.95 15.51 -11.68
C GLU A 48 2.42 15.59 -11.59
N ASP A 49 1.76 15.43 -12.74
CA ASP A 49 0.32 15.25 -12.84
C ASP A 49 -0.02 13.75 -12.82
N ILE A 50 -0.89 13.35 -11.89
CA ILE A 50 -1.39 11.97 -11.78
C ILE A 50 -2.84 11.93 -12.23
N TYR A 51 -3.14 11.05 -13.18
CA TYR A 51 -4.49 10.79 -13.66
C TYR A 51 -4.95 9.42 -13.16
N VAL A 52 -6.09 9.37 -12.46
CA VAL A 52 -6.75 8.11 -12.07
C VAL A 52 -7.92 7.87 -13.00
N ILE A 53 -7.82 6.86 -13.86
CA ILE A 53 -8.90 6.51 -14.79
C ILE A 53 -9.89 5.60 -14.06
N THR A 54 -11.10 6.09 -13.85
CA THR A 54 -12.20 5.30 -13.29
C THR A 54 -13.24 5.01 -14.37
N LYS A 55 -13.83 3.81 -14.33
CA LYS A 55 -15.01 3.51 -15.14
C LYS A 55 -16.19 4.23 -14.51
N VAL A 56 -16.73 5.25 -15.19
CA VAL A 56 -18.01 5.86 -14.83
C VAL A 56 -19.13 4.99 -15.39
N ALA A 57 -20.06 4.57 -14.52
CA ALA A 57 -21.32 4.02 -14.96
C ALA A 57 -22.07 5.08 -15.79
N PRO A 58 -22.85 4.70 -16.82
CA PRO A 58 -23.64 5.66 -17.57
C PRO A 58 -24.56 6.40 -16.61
N LYS A 59 -24.55 7.74 -16.64
CA LYS A 59 -25.55 8.51 -15.90
C LYS A 59 -26.91 8.24 -16.54
N GLU A 60 -27.82 7.62 -15.82
CA GLU A 60 -29.23 7.61 -16.22
C GLU A 60 -29.73 9.06 -16.21
N ASN A 61 -30.05 9.56 -17.40
CA ASN A 61 -30.74 10.84 -17.52
C ASN A 61 -32.21 10.59 -17.14
N HIS A 62 -32.66 11.19 -16.05
CA HIS A 62 -34.09 11.39 -15.79
C HIS A 62 -34.63 12.52 -16.66
#